data_AF-A0A484KPU0-F1
#
_entry.id   AF-A0A484KPU0-F1
#
_cell.length_a   1.000
_cell.length_b   1.000
_cell.length_c   1.000
_cell.angle_alpha   90.00
_cell.angle_beta   90.00
_cell.angle_gamma   90.00
#
_symmetry.space_group_name_H-M   'P 1'
#
loop_
_entity.id
_entity.type
_entity.pdbx_description
1 polymer ?
#
loop_
_entity_poly.entity_id
_entity_poly.type
_entity_poly.pdbx_seq_one_letter_code
_entity_poly.pdbx_strand_id
1 'polypeptide(L)'
;MGPKFTNVKGLNHVTFSTADGAPKAAPAMGIADAIVDLVGSGTTSRENNLKEIAGGVISQSQAVLVASRKSLTRVFLSSRFDAMFEVDPAHTTFESLKKWRDDSIDLFKRVIGLKAYKDALIALPKVKTF
;
A
#
# COMPACT_ATOMS: atom_id res chain seq x y z
N MET A 1 -3.35 -13.61 5.50
CA MET A 1 -3.08 -14.09 4.12
C MET A 1 -2.44 -15.49 4.10
N GLY A 2 -1.58 -15.84 5.06
CA GLY A 2 -0.95 -17.17 5.16
C GLY A 2 -1.90 -18.37 4.99
N PRO A 3 -2.96 -18.52 5.82
CA PRO A 3 -3.86 -19.67 5.71
C PRO A 3 -4.55 -19.81 4.35
N LYS A 4 -4.92 -18.69 3.71
CA LYS A 4 -5.51 -18.71 2.36
C LYS A 4 -4.51 -19.22 1.33
N PHE A 5 -3.26 -18.78 1.41
CA PHE A 5 -2.20 -19.19 0.49
C PHE A 5 -1.88 -20.68 0.63
N THR A 6 -1.71 -21.19 1.85
CA THR A 6 -1.42 -22.60 2.10
C THR A 6 -2.55 -23.49 1.61
N ASN A 7 -3.81 -23.11 1.86
CA ASN A 7 -4.96 -23.86 1.37
C ASN A 7 -5.02 -23.94 -0.16
N VAL A 8 -4.79 -22.81 -0.85
CA VAL A 8 -4.76 -22.78 -2.33
C VAL A 8 -3.60 -23.62 -2.90
N LYS A 9 -2.49 -23.74 -2.16
CA LYS A 9 -1.35 -24.57 -2.54
C LYS A 9 -1.45 -26.03 -2.08
N GLY A 10 -2.53 -26.41 -1.39
CA GLY A 10 -2.73 -27.78 -0.88
C GLY A 10 -1.83 -28.16 0.31
N LEU A 11 -1.30 -27.17 1.04
CA LEU A 11 -0.46 -27.37 2.22
C LEU A 11 -1.37 -27.50 3.46
N ASN A 12 -1.63 -28.74 3.87
CA ASN A 12 -2.62 -29.05 4.93
C ASN A 12 -2.04 -29.14 6.34
N HIS A 13 -0.72 -29.28 6.47
CA HIS A 13 -0.03 -29.45 7.76
C HIS A 13 0.84 -28.24 8.06
N VAL A 14 0.21 -27.10 8.29
CA VAL A 14 0.89 -25.84 8.58
C VAL A 14 0.31 -25.21 9.85
N THR A 15 1.18 -24.92 10.81
CA THR A 15 0.83 -24.17 12.02
C THR A 15 1.43 -22.77 11.91
N PHE A 16 0.63 -21.75 12.19
CA PHE A 16 1.09 -20.37 12.21
C PHE A 16 1.38 -19.93 13.65
N SER A 17 2.54 -19.31 13.85
CA SER A 17 2.89 -18.61 15.08
C SER A 17 3.25 -17.16 14.74
N THR A 18 2.90 -16.24 15.63
CA THR A 18 3.29 -14.83 15.51
C THR A 18 4.62 -14.63 16.24
N ALA A 19 5.58 -14.01 15.56
CA ALA A 19 6.81 -13.57 16.19
C ALA A 19 6.76 -12.05 16.39
N ASP A 20 6.94 -11.61 17.63
CA ASP A 20 7.15 -10.20 17.93
C ASP A 20 8.60 -9.82 17.60
N GLY A 21 8.80 -8.69 16.91
CA GLY A 21 10.14 -8.19 16.57
C GLY A 21 10.70 -8.75 15.26
N ALA A 22 11.81 -9.48 15.32
CA ALA A 22 12.60 -9.90 14.16
C ALA A 22 12.32 -11.36 13.74
N PRO A 23 11.29 -11.64 12.92
CA PRO A 23 10.92 -13.00 12.54
C PRO A 23 12.04 -13.75 11.81
N LYS A 24 13.01 -13.03 11.25
CA LYS A 24 14.15 -13.57 10.49
C LYS A 24 15.03 -14.53 11.29
N ALA A 25 15.07 -14.39 12.61
CA ALA A 25 15.83 -15.28 13.49
C ALA A 25 15.09 -16.57 13.85
N ALA A 26 13.76 -16.63 13.67
CA ALA A 26 12.95 -17.76 14.13
C ALA A 26 13.40 -19.12 13.55
N PRO A 27 13.82 -19.23 12.27
CA PRO A 27 14.38 -20.47 11.74
C PRO A 27 15.69 -20.90 12.41
N ALA A 28 16.62 -19.96 12.61
CA ALA A 28 17.90 -20.25 13.24
C ALA A 28 17.75 -20.64 14.72
N MET A 29 16.71 -20.13 15.40
CA MET A 29 16.38 -20.46 16.78
C MET A 29 15.54 -21.75 16.93
N GLY A 30 15.13 -22.39 15.83
CA GLY A 30 14.29 -23.59 15.85
C GLY A 30 12.83 -23.33 16.29
N ILE A 31 12.38 -22.07 16.22
CA ILE A 31 11.01 -21.68 16.60
C ILE A 31 10.03 -21.95 15.45
N ALA A 32 10.49 -21.85 14.20
CA ALA A 32 9.68 -22.08 13.01
C ALA A 32 10.52 -22.66 11.87
N ASP A 33 9.95 -23.55 11.06
CA ASP A 33 10.64 -24.14 9.91
C ASP A 33 10.81 -23.14 8.75
N ALA A 34 9.89 -22.18 8.63
CA ALA A 34 9.89 -21.14 7.62
C ALA A 34 9.18 -19.88 8.13
N ILE A 35 9.42 -18.76 7.46
CA ILE A 35 8.77 -17.48 7.79
C ILE A 35 8.01 -16.92 6.61
N VAL A 36 7.01 -16.09 6.92
CA VAL A 36 6.30 -15.26 5.97
C VAL A 36 6.53 -13.81 6.37
N ASP A 37 7.22 -13.06 5.53
CA ASP A 37 7.60 -11.66 5.81
C ASP A 37 7.54 -10.82 4.53
N LEU A 38 7.55 -9.49 4.69
CA LEU A 38 7.65 -8.55 3.58
C LEU A 38 9.11 -8.50 3.08
N VAL A 39 9.28 -8.65 1.78
CA VAL A 39 10.59 -8.59 1.13
C VAL A 39 10.65 -7.42 0.17
N GLY A 40 11.64 -6.53 0.39
CA GLY A 40 12.00 -5.44 -0.52
C GLY A 40 13.13 -5.87 -1.47
N SER A 41 14.35 -5.36 -1.26
CA SER A 41 15.55 -5.76 -2.02
C SER A 41 16.03 -7.20 -1.73
N GLY A 42 15.51 -7.83 -0.69
CA GLY A 42 15.97 -9.14 -0.21
C GLY A 42 17.24 -9.10 0.66
N THR A 43 17.83 -7.93 0.92
CA THR A 43 19.08 -7.80 1.70
C THR A 43 18.95 -8.44 3.09
N THR A 44 17.89 -8.11 3.83
CA THR A 44 17.67 -8.63 5.18
C THR A 44 17.48 -10.15 5.21
N SER A 45 16.87 -10.73 4.16
CA SER A 45 16.72 -12.19 4.05
C SER A 45 18.10 -12.85 3.90
N ARG A 46 18.95 -12.32 3.01
CA ARG A 46 20.31 -12.82 2.77
C ARG A 46 21.20 -12.70 3.99
N GLU A 47 21.12 -11.60 4.73
CA GLU A 47 21.88 -11.39 5.98
C GLU A 47 21.55 -12.42 7.06
N ASN A 48 20.35 -13.00 7.02
CA ASN A 48 19.90 -14.04 7.95
C ASN A 48 20.02 -15.46 7.36
N ASN A 49 20.79 -15.62 6.27
CA ASN A 49 20.93 -16.88 5.53
C ASN A 49 19.60 -17.48 5.04
N LEU A 50 18.61 -16.62 4.80
CA LEU A 50 17.32 -16.99 4.28
C LEU A 50 17.28 -16.77 2.76
N LYS A 51 16.43 -17.54 2.10
CA LYS A 51 16.13 -17.39 0.67
C LYS A 51 14.63 -17.46 0.44
N GLU A 52 14.17 -16.74 -0.58
CA GLU A 52 12.80 -16.88 -1.05
C GLU A 52 12.57 -18.28 -1.64
N ILE A 53 11.41 -18.87 -1.34
CA ILE A 53 11.03 -20.18 -1.84
C ILE A 53 10.35 -20.00 -3.20
N ALA A 54 10.74 -20.82 -4.18
CA ALA A 54 10.13 -20.80 -5.51
C ALA A 54 8.62 -21.04 -5.41
N GLY A 55 7.81 -20.15 -5.99
CA GLY A 55 6.36 -20.19 -5.88
C GLY A 55 5.80 -19.79 -4.50
N GLY A 56 6.66 -19.30 -3.59
CA GLY A 56 6.32 -18.84 -2.24
C GLY A 56 5.88 -17.38 -2.16
N VAL A 57 5.85 -16.65 -3.27
CA VAL A 57 5.33 -15.27 -3.32
C VAL A 57 3.82 -15.30 -3.11
N ILE A 58 3.37 -14.75 -1.98
CA ILE A 58 1.95 -14.70 -1.61
C ILE A 58 1.22 -13.58 -2.36
N SER A 59 1.82 -12.38 -2.39
CA SER A 59 1.28 -11.22 -3.09
C SER A 59 2.41 -10.24 -3.40
N GLN A 60 2.35 -9.61 -4.57
CA GLN A 60 3.09 -8.38 -4.81
C GLN A 60 2.31 -7.22 -4.20
N SER A 61 3.02 -6.30 -3.57
CA SER A 61 2.43 -5.14 -2.89
C SER A 61 3.07 -3.87 -3.39
N GLN A 62 2.27 -2.82 -3.49
CA GLN A 62 2.69 -1.46 -3.82
C GLN A 62 1.83 -0.48 -3.02
N ALA A 63 2.30 0.76 -2.89
CA ALA A 63 1.47 1.81 -2.32
C ALA A 63 0.25 2.01 -3.22
N VAL A 64 -0.94 2.03 -2.60
CA VAL A 64 -2.22 2.25 -3.28
C VAL A 64 -3.03 3.28 -2.52
N LEU A 65 -3.69 4.18 -3.25
CA LEU A 65 -4.66 5.06 -2.63
C LEU A 65 -6.03 4.35 -2.55
N VAL A 66 -6.53 4.19 -1.34
CA VAL A 66 -7.83 3.56 -1.08
C VAL A 66 -8.79 4.60 -0.54
N ALA A 67 -9.98 4.69 -1.13
CA ALA A 67 -11.04 5.57 -0.69
C ALA A 67 -12.39 4.85 -0.63
N SER A 68 -13.21 5.18 0.37
CA SER A 68 -14.56 4.64 0.51
C SER A 68 -15.48 5.24 -0.56
N ARG A 69 -16.16 4.38 -1.33
CA ARG A 69 -17.15 4.80 -2.33
C ARG A 69 -18.24 5.72 -1.74
N LYS A 70 -18.68 5.43 -0.51
CA LYS A 70 -19.70 6.25 0.19
C LYS A 70 -19.16 7.61 0.61
N SER A 71 -17.86 7.69 0.90
CA SER A 71 -17.23 8.94 1.29
C SER A 71 -17.00 9.84 0.07
N LEU A 72 -16.60 9.26 -1.06
CA LEU A 72 -16.27 9.99 -2.30
C LEU A 72 -17.41 10.85 -2.88
N THR A 73 -18.67 10.59 -2.52
CA THR A 73 -19.81 11.44 -2.93
C THR A 73 -19.91 12.74 -2.12
N ARG A 74 -19.04 12.95 -1.11
CA ARG A 74 -19.05 14.14 -0.25
C ARG A 74 -17.97 15.14 -0.71
N VAL A 75 -18.41 16.36 -0.95
CA VAL A 75 -17.66 17.53 -1.44
C VAL A 75 -16.30 17.76 -0.74
N PHE A 76 -16.19 17.45 0.55
CA PHE A 76 -15.03 17.80 1.38
C PHE A 76 -13.75 16.97 1.11
N LEU A 77 -13.81 15.93 0.28
CA LEU A 77 -12.67 15.02 0.07
C LEU A 77 -11.69 15.50 -1.00
N SER A 78 -12.13 16.24 -2.01
CA SER A 78 -11.26 16.70 -3.10
C SER A 78 -10.10 17.57 -2.58
N SER A 79 -10.38 18.53 -1.71
CA SER A 79 -9.35 19.39 -1.11
C SER A 79 -8.41 18.67 -0.15
N ARG A 80 -8.89 17.61 0.54
CA ARG A 80 -8.05 16.79 1.40
C ARG A 80 -7.09 15.92 0.60
N PHE A 81 -7.47 15.48 -0.59
CA PHE A 81 -6.55 14.77 -1.48
C PHE A 81 -5.47 15.69 -2.02
N ASP A 82 -5.82 16.91 -2.45
CA ASP A 82 -4.83 17.88 -2.93
C ASP A 82 -3.79 18.21 -1.85
N ALA A 83 -4.22 18.37 -0.59
CA ALA A 83 -3.33 18.61 0.55
C ALA A 83 -2.51 17.37 0.99
N MET A 84 -2.99 16.16 0.68
CA MET A 84 -2.30 14.90 1.03
C MET A 84 -1.15 14.57 0.06
N PHE A 85 -1.08 15.26 -1.08
CA PHE A 85 -0.09 15.02 -2.14
C PHE A 85 0.90 16.17 -2.31
N GLU A 86 1.35 16.78 -1.21
CA GLU A 86 2.55 17.61 -1.23
C GLU A 86 3.77 16.73 -1.56
N VAL A 87 4.15 16.71 -2.83
CA VAL A 87 5.36 16.04 -3.30
C VAL A 87 6.50 17.06 -3.26
N ASP A 88 7.55 16.77 -2.51
CA ASP A 88 8.77 17.58 -2.49
C ASP A 88 9.36 17.67 -3.91
N PRO A 89 9.46 18.88 -4.51
CA PRO A 89 10.03 19.09 -5.83
C PRO A 89 11.49 18.62 -5.97
N ALA A 90 12.22 18.52 -4.86
CA ALA A 90 13.61 18.07 -4.85
C ALA A 90 13.76 16.54 -4.85
N HIS A 91 12.67 15.79 -4.66
CA HIS A 91 12.73 14.33 -4.60
C HIS A 91 12.96 13.73 -5.99
N THR A 92 13.86 12.74 -6.11
CA THR A 92 14.25 12.14 -7.40
C THR A 92 13.09 11.48 -8.15
N THR A 93 12.03 11.09 -7.44
CA THR A 93 10.81 10.50 -8.02
C THR A 93 9.67 11.50 -8.19
N PHE A 94 9.93 12.81 -8.04
CA PHE A 94 8.91 13.87 -8.05
C PHE A 94 7.99 13.78 -9.26
N GLU A 95 8.54 13.69 -10.48
CA GLU A 95 7.72 13.62 -11.70
C GLU A 95 6.85 12.35 -11.76
N SER A 96 7.35 11.22 -11.24
CA SER A 96 6.57 9.97 -11.18
C SER A 96 5.44 10.06 -10.15
N LEU A 97 5.71 10.67 -8.99
CA LEU A 97 4.71 10.88 -7.93
C LEU A 97 3.66 11.92 -8.34
N LYS A 98 4.09 13.00 -9.01
CA LYS A 98 3.22 14.02 -9.58
C LYS A 98 2.31 13.43 -10.65
N LYS A 99 2.86 12.62 -11.56
CA LYS A 99 2.06 11.90 -12.54
C LYS A 99 1.04 10.98 -11.86
N TRP A 100 1.46 10.21 -10.87
CA TRP A 100 0.58 9.30 -10.14
C TRP A 100 -0.54 10.03 -9.38
N ARG A 101 -0.24 11.19 -8.80
CA ARG A 101 -1.22 12.11 -8.21
C ARG A 101 -2.25 12.54 -9.26
N ASP A 102 -1.79 13.05 -10.40
CA ASP A 102 -2.66 13.60 -11.43
C ASP A 102 -3.56 12.52 -12.05
N ASP A 103 -3.01 11.33 -12.34
CA ASP A 103 -3.75 10.16 -12.81
C ASP A 103 -4.82 9.72 -11.78
N SER A 104 -4.47 9.73 -10.49
CA SER A 104 -5.39 9.39 -9.40
C SER A 104 -6.54 10.38 -9.31
N ILE A 105 -6.25 11.68 -9.38
CA ILE A 105 -7.26 12.74 -9.38
C ILE A 105 -8.20 12.60 -10.60
N ASP A 106 -7.67 12.31 -11.79
CA ASP A 106 -8.49 12.07 -12.99
C ASP A 106 -9.41 10.85 -12.80
N LEU A 107 -8.88 9.77 -12.24
CA LEU A 107 -9.68 8.59 -11.92
C LEU A 107 -10.82 8.94 -10.95
N PHE A 108 -10.54 9.72 -9.90
CA PHE A 108 -11.59 10.16 -8.97
C PHE A 108 -12.66 10.99 -9.66
N LYS A 109 -12.28 11.96 -10.50
CA LYS A 109 -13.20 12.79 -11.29
C LYS A 109 -14.17 11.94 -12.13
N ARG A 110 -13.67 10.85 -12.73
CA ARG A 110 -14.50 9.90 -13.50
C ARG A 110 -15.48 9.12 -12.62
N VAL A 111 -15.05 8.69 -11.44
CA VAL A 111 -15.87 7.87 -10.52
C VAL A 111 -16.98 8.66 -9.83
N ILE A 112 -16.75 9.92 -9.46
CA ILE A 112 -17.74 10.75 -8.74
C ILE A 112 -18.60 11.63 -9.67
N GLY A 113 -18.25 11.69 -10.96
CA GLY A 113 -18.89 12.55 -11.96
C GLY A 113 -18.38 13.99 -11.90
N LEU A 114 -18.05 14.54 -13.08
CA LEU A 114 -17.39 15.86 -13.22
C LEU A 114 -18.17 17.02 -12.58
N LYS A 115 -19.50 16.94 -12.59
CA LYS A 115 -20.40 17.95 -12.00
C LYS A 115 -20.26 17.99 -10.47
N ALA A 116 -20.32 16.84 -9.81
CA ALA A 116 -20.19 16.76 -8.35
C ALA A 116 -18.81 17.23 -7.87
N TYR A 117 -17.75 16.94 -8.64
CA TYR A 117 -16.40 17.44 -8.35
C TYR A 117 -16.27 18.97 -8.50
N LYS A 118 -16.86 19.56 -9.54
CA LYS A 118 -16.86 21.03 -9.73
C LYS A 118 -17.65 21.74 -8.63
N ASP A 119 -18.83 21.23 -8.30
CA ASP A 119 -19.66 21.75 -7.20
C ASP A 119 -18.90 21.66 -5.87
N ALA A 120 -18.09 20.61 -5.69
CA ALA A 120 -17.23 20.44 -4.53
C ALA A 120 -16.10 21.47 -4.43
N LEU A 121 -15.39 21.71 -5.54
CA LEU A 121 -14.31 22.70 -5.60
C LEU A 121 -14.81 24.12 -5.33
N ILE A 122 -16.00 24.48 -5.82
CA ILE A 122 -16.59 25.82 -5.63
C ILE A 122 -16.96 26.03 -4.15
N ALA A 123 -17.40 24.98 -3.45
CA ALA A 123 -17.74 25.04 -2.03
C ALA A 123 -16.53 25.07 -1.09
N LEU A 124 -15.30 25.02 -1.62
CA LEU A 124 -14.10 25.12 -0.80
C LEU A 124 -13.92 26.55 -0.27
N PRO A 125 -13.71 26.73 1.05
CA PRO A 125 -13.22 28.00 1.56
C PRO A 125 -11.87 28.27 0.90
N LYS A 126 -11.72 29.42 0.22
CA LYS A 126 -10.43 29.86 -0.29
C LYS A 126 -9.49 29.99 0.91
N VAL A 127 -8.56 29.05 1.06
CA VAL A 127 -7.53 29.11 2.09
C VAL A 127 -6.73 30.38 1.83
N LYS A 128 -6.74 31.32 2.77
CA LYS A 128 -5.78 32.42 2.80
C LYS A 128 -4.42 31.80 3.04
N THR A 129 -3.58 31.80 2.01
CA THR A 129 -2.14 31.61 2.15
C THR A 129 -1.61 32.69 3.10
N PHE A 130 -0.96 32.25 4.18
CA PHE A 130 -0.06 33.09 4.98
C PHE A 130 1.30 33.14 4.29
#